data_AF-A0A167HVS2-F1
#
_entry.id   AF-A0A167HVS2-F1
#
_cell.length_a   1.000
_cell.length_b   1.000
_cell.length_c   1.000
_cell.angle_alpha   90.00
_cell.angle_beta   90.00
_cell.angle_gamma   90.00
#
_symmetry.space_group_name_H-M   'P 1'
#
loop_
_entity.id
_entity.type
_entity.pdbx_description
1 polymer ?
#
loop_
_entity_poly.entity_id
_entity_poly.type
_entity_poly.pdbx_seq_one_letter_code
_entity_poly.pdbx_strand_id
1 'polypeptide(L)'
;MRGPLLQEISDEDDDATADADEDDDEEYDPREEAVASGSGSRPPVPTQQAQKGPVMNRETTKKWTTLYPIYIDAKRPLHKNERRVPRLASVWWPLSSDMGEACARMGFNTLHDQEKRHPKDWENPGRVKVQFKRDGRLVNPAIKTKKQLLLRISAYIHTKRPESAPTPETSAPTKNAKGITKTPSPPGPVPPINQRLPANSPLVETGMLVESMKQSLANEKGQPGQAQVEGGGKGKRKVIRVRA
;
A
#
# COMPACT_ATOMS: atom_id res chain seq x y z
N MET A 1 65.27 -16.59 -2.99
CA MET A 1 65.23 -15.34 -2.20
C MET A 1 64.24 -15.52 -1.05
N ARG A 2 64.65 -15.16 0.18
CA ARG A 2 63.82 -15.02 1.41
C ARG A 2 62.58 -14.16 1.10
N GLY A 3 61.37 -14.29 1.66
CA GLY A 3 60.68 -15.08 2.69
C GLY A 3 59.20 -14.59 2.73
N PRO A 4 58.28 -15.18 3.52
CA PRO A 4 56.86 -14.80 3.56
C PRO A 4 56.61 -13.65 4.56
N LEU A 5 55.61 -12.80 4.30
CA LEU A 5 55.13 -11.79 5.26
C LEU A 5 53.65 -12.06 5.56
N LEU A 6 53.45 -12.70 6.72
CA LEU A 6 52.21 -12.69 7.49
C LEU A 6 52.02 -11.29 8.08
N GLN A 7 50.77 -10.81 8.07
CA GLN A 7 50.33 -9.77 8.98
C GLN A 7 49.00 -10.23 9.58
N GLU A 8 49.12 -10.82 10.77
CA GLU A 8 48.08 -10.83 11.80
C GLU A 8 48.01 -9.44 12.47
N ILE A 9 47.12 -9.28 13.47
CA ILE A 9 46.75 -8.07 14.26
C ILE A 9 45.45 -7.45 13.69
N SER A 10 44.35 -7.28 14.42
CA SER A 10 43.95 -7.63 15.80
C SER A 10 42.43 -7.40 15.91
N ASP A 11 41.80 -8.10 16.86
CA ASP A 11 40.48 -7.78 17.39
C ASP A 11 40.40 -6.32 17.88
N GLU A 12 39.35 -5.62 17.46
CA GLU A 12 38.86 -4.45 18.16
C GLU A 12 37.33 -4.54 18.20
N ASP A 13 36.81 -4.73 19.42
CA ASP A 13 35.40 -4.70 19.77
C ASP A 13 34.79 -3.37 19.36
N ASP A 14 34.05 -3.36 18.24
CA ASP A 14 33.21 -2.23 17.86
C ASP A 14 31.79 -2.48 18.37
N ASP A 15 31.56 -2.07 19.62
CA ASP A 15 30.24 -2.00 20.26
C ASP A 15 29.37 -0.95 19.57
N ALA A 16 28.85 -1.30 18.39
CA ALA A 16 27.89 -0.51 17.66
C ALA A 16 26.48 -0.64 18.28
N THR A 17 26.30 -0.14 19.51
CA THR A 17 24.99 0.30 20.00
C THR A 17 24.74 1.74 19.57
N ALA A 18 24.63 1.96 18.27
CA ALA A 18 24.18 3.22 17.70
C ALA A 18 22.92 2.99 16.85
N ASP A 19 21.97 3.92 16.97
CA ASP A 19 20.89 4.21 16.02
C ASP A 19 19.63 3.34 16.02
N ALA A 20 18.98 3.22 17.19
CA ALA A 20 17.54 2.97 17.22
C ALA A 20 16.70 4.24 17.41
N ASP A 21 17.28 5.35 17.87
CA ASP A 21 16.51 6.46 18.46
C ASP A 21 16.84 7.87 17.88
N GLU A 22 17.68 7.99 16.83
CA GLU A 22 18.03 9.32 16.23
C GLU A 22 17.25 9.70 14.95
N ASP A 23 16.34 8.85 14.48
CA ASP A 23 15.67 9.04 13.18
C ASP A 23 14.14 9.27 13.32
N ASP A 24 13.70 9.70 14.51
CA ASP A 24 12.30 10.03 14.85
C ASP A 24 12.17 11.50 15.29
N ASP A 25 12.76 12.41 14.51
CA ASP A 25 12.33 13.82 14.54
C ASP A 25 10.85 13.88 14.15
N GLU A 26 10.06 14.37 15.09
CA GLU A 26 8.60 14.52 15.09
C GLU A 26 8.01 14.89 13.72
N GLU A 27 7.36 13.93 13.05
CA GLU A 27 6.46 14.22 11.93
C GLU A 27 5.14 14.80 12.48
N TYR A 28 5.13 16.11 12.70
CA TYR A 28 3.93 16.90 13.01
C TYR A 28 2.90 16.78 11.88
N ASP A 29 1.72 16.21 12.19
CA ASP A 29 0.57 16.14 11.29
C ASP A 29 -0.43 17.26 11.65
N PRO A 30 -0.44 18.40 10.93
CA PRO A 30 -1.37 19.50 11.19
C PRO A 30 -2.85 19.16 10.96
N ARG A 31 -3.20 17.95 10.51
CA ARG A 31 -4.59 17.52 10.30
C ARG A 31 -5.23 16.85 11.52
N GLU A 32 -4.49 16.59 12.60
CA GLU A 32 -5.06 15.91 13.78
C GLU A 32 -5.96 16.83 14.65
N GLU A 33 -5.93 18.16 14.51
CA GLU A 33 -6.75 19.05 15.35
C GLU A 33 -8.16 19.39 14.81
N ALA A 34 -8.49 18.99 13.57
CA ALA A 34 -9.71 19.48 12.92
C ALA A 34 -10.75 18.38 12.68
N VAL A 35 -11.23 17.66 13.71
CA VAL A 35 -12.56 16.99 13.67
C VAL A 35 -13.09 16.65 15.07
N ALA A 36 -13.70 17.63 15.73
CA ALA A 36 -14.66 17.37 16.80
C ALA A 36 -15.71 18.48 16.88
N SER A 37 -16.72 18.44 16.00
CA SER A 37 -18.09 18.88 16.29
C SER A 37 -18.99 18.63 15.08
N GLY A 38 -19.90 17.67 15.21
CA GLY A 38 -20.88 17.31 14.20
C GLY A 38 -21.83 16.26 14.75
N SER A 39 -22.77 16.70 15.58
CA SER A 39 -23.87 15.89 16.11
C SER A 39 -24.77 15.42 14.96
N GLY A 40 -25.00 14.11 14.86
CA GLY A 40 -25.88 13.50 13.87
C GLY A 40 -26.31 12.11 14.32
N SER A 41 -27.49 12.03 14.94
CA SER A 41 -28.09 10.80 15.43
C SER A 41 -28.44 9.84 14.29
N ARG A 42 -27.91 8.61 14.33
CA ARG A 42 -28.30 7.49 13.48
C ARG A 42 -28.56 6.25 14.37
N PRO A 43 -29.65 5.50 14.17
CA PRO A 43 -29.99 4.38 15.05
C PRO A 43 -29.06 3.16 14.81
N PRO A 44 -28.84 2.31 15.82
CA PRO A 44 -27.89 1.20 15.71
C PRO A 44 -28.51 -0.03 15.05
N VAL A 45 -27.78 -0.61 14.09
CA VAL A 45 -28.03 -1.96 13.54
C VAL A 45 -27.26 -2.96 14.41
N PRO A 46 -27.85 -4.10 14.84
CA PRO A 46 -27.15 -5.04 15.70
C PRO A 46 -26.20 -5.92 14.87
N THR A 47 -24.91 -5.59 14.86
CA THR A 47 -23.87 -6.46 14.31
C THR A 47 -23.36 -7.42 15.38
N GLN A 48 -23.38 -8.71 15.09
CA GLN A 48 -22.87 -9.78 15.94
C GLN A 48 -21.41 -9.50 16.37
N GLN A 49 -21.15 -9.67 17.67
CA GLN A 49 -19.86 -9.43 18.29
C GLN A 49 -18.81 -10.42 17.76
N ALA A 50 -18.01 -9.97 16.80
CA ALA A 50 -16.70 -10.55 16.55
C ALA A 50 -15.85 -10.33 17.83
N GLN A 51 -15.32 -11.42 18.39
CA GLN A 51 -14.50 -11.42 19.59
C GLN A 51 -13.32 -10.45 19.41
N LYS A 52 -13.38 -9.30 20.08
CA LYS A 52 -12.28 -8.35 20.12
C LYS A 52 -11.19 -8.96 20.97
N GLY A 53 -10.04 -9.27 20.35
CA GLY A 53 -8.79 -9.48 21.07
C GLY A 53 -8.45 -8.26 21.94
N PRO A 54 -7.36 -8.31 22.73
CA PRO A 54 -7.02 -7.26 23.68
C PRO A 54 -7.10 -5.88 23.01
N VAL A 55 -8.00 -5.03 23.51
CA VAL A 55 -8.17 -3.65 23.03
C VAL A 55 -6.93 -2.87 23.44
N MET A 56 -5.91 -2.88 22.57
CA MET A 56 -4.73 -2.04 22.72
C MET A 56 -5.19 -0.58 22.62
N ASN A 57 -5.11 0.17 23.71
CA ASN A 57 -5.53 1.59 23.74
C ASN A 57 -4.65 2.39 22.77
N ARG A 58 -5.27 3.15 21.86
CA ARG A 58 -4.59 4.01 20.87
C ARG A 58 -3.55 4.93 21.51
N GLU A 59 -3.78 5.41 22.73
CA GLU A 59 -2.83 6.24 23.48
C GLU A 59 -1.50 5.53 23.78
N THR A 60 -1.56 4.25 24.13
CA THR A 60 -0.36 3.43 24.40
C THR A 60 0.46 3.14 23.14
N THR A 61 -0.18 3.24 21.98
CA THR A 61 0.44 2.95 20.68
C THR A 61 1.04 4.19 20.00
N LYS A 62 0.88 5.39 20.59
CA LYS A 62 1.43 6.64 20.01
C LYS A 62 2.93 6.53 19.75
N LYS A 63 3.68 6.05 20.75
CA LYS A 63 5.15 5.87 20.72
C LYS A 63 5.62 4.64 19.93
N TRP A 64 4.71 3.83 19.39
CA TRP A 64 5.10 2.65 18.63
C TRP A 64 5.63 3.03 17.25
N THR A 65 6.56 2.22 16.75
CA THR A 65 7.17 2.41 15.43
C THR A 65 6.10 2.37 14.34
N THR A 66 6.05 3.42 13.54
CA THR A 66 5.10 3.54 12.42
C THR A 66 5.67 2.91 11.15
N LEU A 67 4.88 2.07 10.48
CA LEU A 67 5.15 1.50 9.17
C LEU A 67 4.01 1.84 8.21
N TYR A 68 4.36 2.35 7.03
CA TYR A 68 3.42 2.54 5.92
C TYR A 68 3.81 1.64 4.74
N PRO A 69 2.85 1.23 3.89
CA PRO A 69 3.11 0.43 2.69
C PRO A 69 4.18 1.03 1.77
N ILE A 70 4.19 2.36 1.61
CA ILE A 70 5.16 3.10 0.78
C ILE A 70 6.62 2.76 1.13
N TYR A 71 6.92 2.38 2.37
CA TYR A 71 8.28 2.09 2.84
C TYR A 71 8.89 0.85 2.19
N ILE A 72 8.07 -0.06 1.66
CA ILE A 72 8.51 -1.25 0.93
C ILE A 72 7.98 -1.27 -0.50
N ASP A 73 7.47 -0.15 -1.02
CA ASP A 73 6.87 -0.10 -2.34
C ASP A 73 7.94 -0.07 -3.44
N ALA A 74 7.97 -1.13 -4.24
CA ALA A 74 8.87 -1.30 -5.37
C ALA A 74 8.64 -0.27 -6.48
N LYS A 75 7.53 0.49 -6.50
CA LYS A 75 7.30 1.56 -7.47
C LYS A 75 8.09 2.83 -7.14
N ARG A 76 8.43 3.05 -5.87
CA ARG A 76 9.01 4.30 -5.37
C ARG A 76 10.54 4.34 -5.52
N PRO A 77 11.20 5.50 -5.48
CA PRO A 77 12.66 5.58 -5.34
C PRO A 77 13.11 5.21 -3.91
N LEU A 78 14.40 4.91 -3.73
CA LEU A 78 14.99 4.69 -2.40
C LEU A 78 15.18 6.06 -1.74
N HIS A 79 14.39 6.37 -0.72
CA HIS A 79 14.36 7.69 -0.08
C HIS A 79 13.75 7.61 1.33
N LYS A 80 14.13 8.51 2.26
CA LYS A 80 13.66 8.52 3.67
C LYS A 80 12.12 8.54 3.77
N ASN A 81 11.45 9.30 2.90
CA ASN A 81 9.98 9.46 2.92
C ASN A 81 9.23 8.58 1.90
N GLU A 82 9.90 7.61 1.30
CA GLU A 82 9.30 6.65 0.35
C GLU A 82 9.88 5.26 0.62
N ARG A 83 10.33 4.50 -0.39
CA ARG A 83 10.89 3.17 -0.15
C ARG A 83 12.19 3.26 0.67
N ARG A 84 12.29 2.46 1.73
CA ARG A 84 13.43 2.40 2.67
C ARG A 84 14.28 1.12 2.56
N VAL A 85 13.95 0.22 1.64
CA VAL A 85 14.66 -1.05 1.38
C VAL A 85 15.15 -1.14 -0.08
N PRO A 86 16.17 -1.97 -0.39
CA PRO A 86 16.59 -2.22 -1.77
C PRO A 86 15.43 -2.74 -2.63
N ARG A 87 15.39 -2.37 -3.92
CA ARG A 87 14.24 -2.69 -4.78
C ARG A 87 14.00 -4.19 -4.93
N LEU A 88 15.05 -5.00 -5.09
CA LEU A 88 14.92 -6.47 -5.17
C LEU A 88 14.33 -7.10 -3.89
N ALA A 89 14.51 -6.45 -2.73
CA ALA A 89 13.93 -6.88 -1.46
C ALA A 89 12.63 -6.12 -1.10
N SER A 90 12.08 -5.36 -2.04
CA SER A 90 10.84 -4.60 -1.86
C SER A 90 9.66 -5.36 -2.46
N VAL A 91 8.47 -4.76 -2.49
CA VAL A 91 7.23 -5.43 -2.88
C VAL A 91 6.47 -4.58 -3.89
N TRP A 92 6.04 -5.19 -5.00
CA TRP A 92 5.07 -4.59 -5.89
C TRP A 92 3.69 -4.60 -5.24
N TRP A 93 3.09 -3.41 -5.12
CA TRP A 93 1.74 -3.25 -4.53
C TRP A 93 1.64 -3.81 -3.10
N PRO A 94 2.43 -3.26 -2.16
CA PRO A 94 2.39 -3.70 -0.76
C PRO A 94 1.05 -3.31 -0.12
N LEU A 95 0.50 -4.22 0.68
CA LEU A 95 -0.74 -4.01 1.43
C LEU A 95 -0.43 -3.98 2.92
N SER A 96 -1.02 -3.02 3.62
CA SER A 96 -0.83 -2.85 5.07
C SER A 96 -1.34 -4.05 5.87
N SER A 97 -2.34 -4.77 5.37
CA SER A 97 -2.84 -6.02 5.96
C SER A 97 -1.78 -7.12 6.01
N ASP A 98 -1.06 -7.35 4.92
CA ASP A 98 0.02 -8.34 4.87
C ASP A 98 1.17 -7.93 5.80
N MET A 99 1.48 -6.63 5.88
CA MET A 99 2.50 -6.12 6.80
C MET A 99 2.12 -6.36 8.26
N GLY A 100 0.86 -6.10 8.63
CA GLY A 100 0.35 -6.33 9.98
C GLY A 100 0.38 -7.82 10.36
N GLU A 101 -0.02 -8.69 9.43
CA GLU A 101 0.05 -10.14 9.60
C GLU A 101 1.51 -10.61 9.79
N ALA A 102 2.45 -10.10 8.98
CA ALA A 102 3.87 -10.41 9.09
C ALA A 102 4.43 -10.04 10.47
N CYS A 103 4.13 -8.83 10.95
CA CYS A 103 4.56 -8.36 12.27
C CYS A 103 3.99 -9.24 13.39
N ALA A 104 2.70 -9.58 13.32
CA ALA A 104 2.06 -10.46 14.31
C ALA A 104 2.72 -11.84 14.35
N ARG A 105 3.03 -12.43 13.18
CA ARG A 105 3.72 -13.73 13.08
C ARG A 105 5.14 -13.71 13.62
N MET A 106 5.82 -12.57 13.57
CA MET A 106 7.15 -12.37 14.16
C MET A 106 7.11 -12.07 15.67
N GLY A 107 5.93 -12.12 16.29
CA GLY A 107 5.74 -11.95 17.74
C GLY A 107 5.58 -10.49 18.19
N PHE A 108 5.45 -9.54 17.27
CA PHE A 108 5.25 -8.15 17.64
C PHE A 108 3.79 -7.85 17.98
N ASN A 109 3.59 -7.07 19.05
CA ASN A 109 2.33 -6.38 19.24
C ASN A 109 2.15 -5.36 18.11
N THR A 110 1.01 -5.46 17.44
CA THR A 110 0.73 -4.76 16.19
C THR A 110 -0.66 -4.12 16.23
N LEU A 111 -0.77 -2.87 15.80
CA LEU A 111 -2.04 -2.17 15.57
C LEU A 111 -2.12 -1.78 14.09
N HIS A 112 -3.18 -2.22 13.41
CA HIS A 112 -3.42 -1.93 12.00
C HIS A 112 -4.50 -0.86 11.86
N ASP A 113 -4.09 0.38 11.59
CA ASP A 113 -4.99 1.49 11.28
C ASP A 113 -5.31 1.48 9.78
N GLN A 114 -6.44 0.88 9.40
CA GLN A 114 -6.84 0.74 7.99
C GLN A 114 -7.12 2.09 7.30
N GLU A 115 -7.60 3.08 8.04
CA GLU A 115 -8.03 4.37 7.50
C GLU A 115 -6.89 5.41 7.38
N LYS A 116 -5.76 5.17 8.04
CA LYS A 116 -4.63 6.13 8.05
C LYS A 116 -3.80 5.98 6.78
N ARG A 117 -3.29 7.09 6.24
CA ARG A 117 -2.66 7.13 4.91
C ARG A 117 -1.36 7.91 4.98
N HIS A 118 -0.38 7.52 4.17
CA HIS A 118 0.83 8.33 4.01
C HIS A 118 0.54 9.49 3.03
N PRO A 119 0.97 10.74 3.31
CA PRO A 119 0.67 11.88 2.43
C PRO A 119 1.15 11.70 0.98
N LYS A 120 2.29 11.04 0.77
CA LYS A 120 2.84 10.73 -0.57
C LYS A 120 2.26 9.48 -1.23
N ASP A 121 1.44 8.73 -0.52
CA ASP A 121 0.82 7.49 -1.02
C ASP A 121 -0.64 7.45 -0.57
N TRP A 122 -1.37 8.52 -0.89
CA TRP A 122 -2.76 8.64 -0.51
C TRP A 122 -3.51 7.41 -1.05
N GLU A 123 -3.42 7.07 -2.33
CA GLU A 123 -4.16 5.96 -2.97
C GLU A 123 -4.13 4.60 -2.22
N ASN A 124 -3.10 4.31 -1.42
CA ASN A 124 -2.94 3.05 -0.71
C ASN A 124 -3.08 3.23 0.82
N PRO A 125 -4.32 3.23 1.36
CA PRO A 125 -4.54 3.40 2.78
C PRO A 125 -4.04 2.23 3.64
N GLY A 126 -3.66 2.58 4.86
CA GLY A 126 -3.21 1.68 5.90
C GLY A 126 -1.93 2.12 6.58
N ARG A 127 -1.89 1.96 7.89
CA ARG A 127 -0.72 2.16 8.73
C ARG A 127 -0.60 1.03 9.74
N VAL A 128 0.62 0.53 9.93
CA VAL A 128 0.91 -0.51 10.92
C VAL A 128 1.78 0.11 12.01
N LYS A 129 1.29 0.12 13.24
CA LYS A 129 2.05 0.49 14.44
C LYS A 129 2.59 -0.78 15.08
N VAL A 130 3.88 -0.80 15.40
CA VAL A 130 4.58 -1.98 15.94
C VAL A 130 5.29 -1.64 17.23
N GLN A 131 5.05 -2.42 18.28
CA GLN A 131 5.79 -2.30 19.54
C GLN A 131 7.18 -2.92 19.38
N PHE A 132 8.19 -2.09 19.12
CA PHE A 132 9.56 -2.58 18.90
C PHE A 132 10.28 -2.95 20.21
N LYS A 133 10.03 -2.16 21.26
CA LYS A 133 10.56 -2.35 22.62
C LYS A 133 9.41 -2.51 23.62
N ARG A 134 9.54 -3.43 24.57
CA ARG A 134 8.65 -3.59 25.74
C ARG A 134 9.54 -3.62 26.98
N ASP A 135 9.24 -2.77 27.96
CA ASP A 135 9.99 -2.65 29.21
C ASP A 135 11.52 -2.49 28.99
N GLY A 136 11.88 -1.64 28.02
CA GLY A 136 13.27 -1.36 27.66
C GLY A 136 13.98 -2.42 26.83
N ARG A 137 13.34 -3.58 26.57
CA ARG A 137 13.93 -4.68 25.78
C ARG A 137 13.29 -4.82 24.42
N LEU A 138 14.08 -5.21 23.42
CA LEU A 138 13.56 -5.55 22.09
C LEU A 138 12.57 -6.71 22.20
N VAL A 139 11.39 -6.56 21.59
CA VAL A 139 10.38 -7.63 21.56
C VAL A 139 10.90 -8.85 20.80
N ASN A 140 11.67 -8.61 19.73
CA ASN A 140 12.35 -9.66 18.98
C ASN A 140 13.84 -9.31 18.84
N PRO A 141 14.75 -9.92 19.62
CA PRO A 141 16.18 -9.63 19.58
C PRO A 141 16.86 -9.90 18.23
N ALA A 142 16.27 -10.75 17.38
CA ALA A 142 16.79 -11.02 16.04
C ALA A 142 16.51 -9.87 15.05
N ILE A 143 15.68 -8.89 15.42
CA ILE A 143 15.31 -7.74 14.60
C ILE A 143 15.63 -6.47 15.40
N LYS A 144 16.83 -5.94 15.17
CA LYS A 144 17.38 -4.81 15.93
C LYS A 144 16.97 -3.45 15.36
N THR A 145 16.70 -3.37 14.06
CA THR A 145 16.42 -2.09 13.38
C THR A 145 15.13 -2.12 12.56
N LYS A 146 14.54 -0.94 12.36
CA LYS A 146 13.35 -0.77 11.49
C LYS A 146 13.60 -1.29 10.08
N LYS A 147 14.80 -1.07 9.53
CA LYS A 147 15.19 -1.58 8.19
C LYS A 147 15.19 -3.12 8.16
N GLN A 148 15.71 -3.78 9.19
CA GLN A 148 15.66 -5.24 9.30
C GLN A 148 14.21 -5.73 9.38
N LEU A 149 13.35 -5.05 10.14
CA LEU A 149 11.93 -5.37 10.20
C LEU A 149 11.28 -5.27 8.81
N LEU A 150 11.50 -4.17 8.08
CA LEU A 150 10.96 -3.99 6.73
C LEU A 150 11.42 -5.09 5.77
N LEU A 151 12.70 -5.49 5.81
CA LEU A 151 13.22 -6.60 4.99
C LEU A 151 12.54 -7.93 5.32
N ARG A 152 12.34 -8.24 6.61
CA ARG A 152 11.64 -9.47 7.04
C ARG A 152 10.17 -9.47 6.65
N ILE A 153 9.50 -8.32 6.74
CA ILE A 153 8.13 -8.14 6.25
C ILE A 153 8.07 -8.41 4.74
N SER A 154 8.94 -7.80 3.94
CA SER A 154 8.98 -8.05 2.49
C SER A 154 9.19 -9.53 2.17
N ALA A 155 10.13 -10.18 2.84
CA ALA A 155 10.41 -11.60 2.65
C ALA A 155 9.18 -12.48 2.97
N TYR A 156 8.46 -12.18 4.05
CA TYR A 156 7.19 -12.85 4.36
C TYR A 156 6.13 -12.61 3.28
N ILE A 157 6.04 -11.39 2.74
CA ILE A 157 5.08 -11.10 1.66
C ILE A 157 5.44 -11.89 0.41
N HIS A 158 6.73 -12.05 0.08
CA HIS A 158 7.16 -12.85 -1.07
C HIS A 158 6.80 -14.33 -0.94
N THR A 159 6.78 -14.89 0.27
CA THR A 159 6.34 -16.29 0.44
C THR A 159 4.83 -16.44 0.26
N LYS A 160 4.05 -15.41 0.65
CA LYS A 160 2.58 -15.39 0.50
C LYS A 160 2.12 -15.02 -0.91
N ARG A 161 2.81 -14.08 -1.55
CA ARG A 161 2.51 -13.48 -2.86
C ARG A 161 3.78 -13.38 -3.70
N PRO A 162 4.27 -14.49 -4.28
CA PRO A 162 5.51 -14.51 -5.06
C PRO A 162 5.50 -13.56 -6.27
N GLU A 163 4.33 -13.33 -6.88
CA GLU A 163 4.13 -12.42 -8.01
C GLU A 163 4.41 -10.94 -7.67
N SER A 164 4.39 -10.61 -6.38
CA SER A 164 4.70 -9.27 -5.89
C SER A 164 6.21 -9.00 -5.76
N ALA A 165 7.06 -10.02 -5.93
CA ALA A 165 8.51 -9.88 -5.79
C ALA A 165 9.14 -9.21 -7.03
N PRO A 166 9.97 -8.16 -6.85
CA PRO A 166 10.74 -7.58 -7.95
C PRO A 166 11.85 -8.52 -8.41
N THR A 167 11.93 -8.67 -9.73
CA THR A 167 13.00 -9.40 -10.43
C THR A 167 14.07 -8.45 -10.94
N PRO A 168 15.28 -8.93 -11.30
CA PRO A 168 16.30 -8.10 -11.95
C PRO A 168 15.78 -7.39 -13.20
N GLU A 169 14.97 -8.07 -14.02
CA GLU A 169 14.38 -7.52 -15.23
C GLU A 169 13.41 -6.36 -14.97
N THR A 170 12.57 -6.49 -13.94
CA THR A 170 11.60 -5.45 -13.55
C THR A 170 12.22 -4.33 -12.72
N SER A 171 13.42 -4.56 -12.16
CA SER A 171 14.13 -3.60 -11.30
C SER A 171 15.16 -2.76 -12.05
N ALA A 172 15.56 -3.16 -13.25
CA ALA A 172 16.57 -2.46 -14.04
C ALA A 172 16.06 -1.09 -14.54
N PRO A 173 16.83 0.00 -14.37
CA PRO A 173 16.48 1.28 -14.96
C PRO A 173 16.66 1.22 -16.48
N THR A 174 15.56 1.33 -17.23
CA THR A 174 15.61 1.43 -18.69
C THR A 174 15.84 2.88 -19.13
N LYS A 175 16.71 3.11 -20.10
CA LYS A 175 16.83 4.43 -20.77
C LYS A 175 15.84 4.50 -21.92
N ASN A 176 15.16 5.64 -22.09
CA ASN A 176 14.37 5.88 -23.29
C ASN A 176 15.25 6.35 -24.46
N ALA A 177 14.68 6.45 -25.67
CA ALA A 177 15.39 6.90 -26.87
C ALA A 177 15.99 8.32 -26.76
N LYS A 178 15.57 9.10 -25.75
CA LYS A 178 16.10 10.44 -25.43
C LYS A 178 17.12 10.41 -24.27
N GLY A 179 17.58 9.24 -23.84
CA GLY A 179 18.57 9.07 -22.78
C GLY A 179 18.05 9.27 -21.34
N ILE A 180 16.76 9.53 -21.15
CA ILE A 180 16.14 9.74 -19.83
C ILE A 180 15.94 8.37 -19.17
N THR A 181 16.43 8.23 -17.94
CA THR A 181 16.24 7.04 -17.11
C THR A 181 14.79 6.95 -16.66
N LYS A 182 14.10 5.86 -17.04
CA LYS A 182 12.75 5.56 -16.56
C LYS A 182 12.84 4.86 -15.20
N THR A 183 11.85 5.13 -14.35
CA THR A 183 11.65 4.37 -13.13
C THR A 183 11.38 2.90 -13.48
N PRO A 184 11.87 1.95 -12.68
CA PRO A 184 11.59 0.53 -12.88
C PRO A 184 10.08 0.27 -12.88
N SER A 185 9.61 -0.52 -13.83
CA SER A 185 8.19 -0.79 -14.06
C SER A 185 7.81 -2.16 -13.48
N PRO A 186 6.61 -2.31 -12.89
CA PRO A 186 6.12 -3.61 -12.48
C PRO A 186 6.01 -4.57 -13.68
N PRO A 187 6.07 -5.89 -13.43
CA PRO A 187 5.84 -6.90 -14.47
C PRO A 187 4.45 -6.73 -15.09
N GLY A 188 4.35 -6.98 -16.39
CA GLY A 188 3.07 -7.04 -17.10
C GLY A 188 2.51 -8.47 -17.11
N PRO A 189 1.18 -8.65 -17.23
CA PRO A 189 0.15 -7.62 -17.18
C PRO A 189 -0.05 -7.07 -15.75
N VAL A 190 -0.47 -5.80 -15.64
CA VAL A 190 -0.74 -5.17 -14.34
C VAL A 190 -1.95 -5.86 -13.69
N PRO A 191 -1.86 -6.31 -12.42
CA PRO A 191 -2.99 -6.95 -11.73
C PRO A 191 -4.21 -6.02 -11.61
N PRO A 192 -5.42 -6.59 -11.48
CA PRO A 192 -6.64 -5.81 -11.30
C PRO A 192 -6.57 -4.97 -10.01
N ILE A 193 -7.31 -3.86 -9.98
CA ILE A 193 -7.14 -2.83 -8.95
C ILE A 193 -7.36 -3.33 -7.53
N ASN A 194 -8.29 -4.28 -7.34
CA ASN A 194 -8.61 -4.91 -6.06
C ASN A 194 -7.48 -5.79 -5.49
N GLN A 195 -6.51 -6.19 -6.31
CA GLN A 195 -5.30 -6.90 -5.85
C GLN A 195 -4.15 -5.94 -5.55
N ARG A 196 -4.23 -4.69 -6.01
CA ARG A 196 -3.16 -3.69 -5.88
C ARG A 196 -3.39 -2.72 -4.73
N LEU A 197 -4.64 -2.48 -4.37
CA LEU A 197 -5.06 -1.52 -3.38
C LEU A 197 -6.08 -2.16 -2.42
N PRO A 198 -6.12 -1.73 -1.15
CA PRO A 198 -7.11 -2.20 -0.20
C PRO A 198 -8.53 -1.72 -0.58
N ALA A 199 -9.55 -2.39 -0.04
CA ALA A 199 -10.95 -2.12 -0.37
C ALA A 199 -11.42 -0.69 -0.04
N ASN A 200 -10.84 -0.07 0.99
CA ASN A 200 -11.12 1.32 1.38
C ASN A 200 -10.30 2.36 0.59
N SER A 201 -9.58 1.95 -0.46
CA SER A 201 -8.89 2.88 -1.34
C SER A 201 -9.89 3.72 -2.15
N PRO A 202 -9.73 5.05 -2.22
CA PRO A 202 -10.56 5.90 -3.07
C PRO A 202 -10.48 5.59 -4.57
N LEU A 203 -9.41 4.91 -5.00
CA LEU A 203 -9.28 4.50 -6.40
C LEU A 203 -10.06 3.24 -6.73
N VAL A 204 -10.37 2.40 -5.75
CA VAL A 204 -11.13 1.16 -5.99
C VAL A 204 -12.58 1.48 -6.37
N GLU A 205 -13.24 2.38 -5.64
CA GLU A 205 -14.61 2.83 -5.96
C GLU A 205 -14.69 3.43 -7.38
N THR A 206 -13.73 4.30 -7.72
CA THR A 206 -13.62 4.87 -9.07
C THR A 206 -13.33 3.81 -10.13
N GLY A 207 -12.45 2.84 -9.83
CA GLY A 207 -12.10 1.75 -10.73
C GLY A 207 -13.29 0.86 -11.07
N MET A 208 -14.12 0.52 -10.09
CA MET A 208 -15.33 -0.28 -10.28
C MET A 208 -16.35 0.43 -11.19
N LEU A 209 -16.50 1.75 -11.05
CA LEU A 209 -17.37 2.54 -11.93
C LEU A 209 -16.88 2.51 -13.38
N VAL A 210 -15.57 2.71 -13.60
CA VAL A 210 -14.96 2.66 -14.94
C VAL A 210 -15.12 1.29 -15.58
N GLU A 211 -14.98 0.22 -14.80
CA GLU A 211 -15.13 -1.16 -15.28
C GLU A 211 -16.59 -1.45 -15.68
N SER A 212 -17.56 -1.01 -14.87
CA SER A 212 -18.99 -1.08 -15.20
C SER A 212 -19.34 -0.32 -16.48
N MET A 213 -18.81 0.90 -16.66
CA MET A 213 -19.01 1.69 -17.89
C MET A 213 -18.42 0.99 -19.12
N LYS A 214 -17.22 0.42 -19.01
CA LYS A 214 -16.61 -0.36 -20.10
C LYS A 214 -17.42 -1.59 -20.45
N GLN A 215 -17.94 -2.30 -19.46
CA GLN A 215 -18.76 -3.48 -19.66
C GLN A 215 -20.10 -3.12 -20.34
N SER A 216 -20.73 -2.02 -19.93
CA SER A 216 -21.93 -1.48 -20.60
C SER A 216 -21.66 -1.15 -22.07
N LEU A 217 -20.54 -0.48 -22.37
CA LEU A 217 -20.18 -0.10 -23.74
C LEU A 217 -19.81 -1.31 -24.60
N ALA A 218 -19.20 -2.34 -24.01
CA ALA A 218 -18.92 -3.61 -24.68
C ALA A 218 -20.20 -4.38 -24.99
N ASN A 219 -21.18 -4.37 -24.08
CA ASN A 219 -22.51 -4.94 -24.30
C ASN A 219 -23.28 -4.20 -25.41
N GLU A 220 -23.16 -2.87 -25.51
CA GLU A 220 -23.77 -2.08 -26.59
C GLU A 220 -23.15 -2.39 -27.96
N LYS A 221 -21.83 -2.61 -28.02
CA LYS A 221 -21.13 -2.99 -29.27
C LYS A 221 -21.36 -4.46 -29.68
N GLY A 222 -21.98 -5.27 -28.81
CA GLY A 222 -22.25 -6.69 -29.02
C GLY A 222 -23.66 -7.03 -29.51
N GLN A 223 -24.57 -6.06 -29.71
CA GLN A 223 -25.89 -6.33 -30.28
C GLN A 223 -25.86 -6.21 -31.82
N PRO A 224 -25.96 -7.33 -32.58
CA PRO A 224 -26.46 -7.25 -33.94
C PRO A 224 -27.92 -6.80 -33.88
N GLY A 225 -28.27 -5.80 -34.70
CA GLY A 225 -29.56 -5.12 -34.64
C GLY A 225 -30.74 -6.06 -34.52
N GLN A 226 -31.49 -5.95 -33.42
CA GLN A 226 -32.87 -6.40 -33.40
C GLN A 226 -33.74 -5.24 -33.87
N ALA A 227 -34.12 -5.32 -35.15
CA ALA A 227 -35.25 -4.57 -35.66
C ALA A 227 -36.48 -4.90 -34.80
N GLN A 228 -36.91 -3.94 -33.99
CA GLN A 228 -38.20 -4.01 -33.33
C GLN A 228 -39.27 -3.69 -34.37
N VAL A 229 -39.89 -4.75 -34.90
CA VAL A 229 -41.13 -4.67 -35.65
C VAL A 229 -42.28 -4.60 -34.64
N GLU A 230 -43.28 -3.78 -35.00
CA GLU A 230 -44.68 -3.82 -34.58
C GLU A 230 -45.16 -2.69 -33.65
N GLY A 231 -46.12 -1.91 -34.15
CA GLY A 231 -46.82 -0.86 -33.41
C GLY A 231 -47.36 0.25 -34.32
N GLY A 232 -48.24 -0.10 -35.27
CA GLY A 232 -48.85 0.85 -36.20
C GLY A 232 -49.66 1.96 -35.51
N GLY A 233 -49.20 3.21 -35.68
CA GLY A 233 -49.94 4.43 -35.32
C GLY A 233 -50.18 5.29 -36.54
N LYS A 234 -51.41 5.29 -37.05
CA LYS A 234 -51.88 6.07 -38.20
C LYS A 234 -51.53 7.56 -38.07
N GLY A 235 -50.84 8.09 -39.06
CA GLY A 235 -50.52 9.51 -39.18
C GLY A 235 -51.75 10.40 -39.40
N LYS A 236 -51.69 11.60 -38.82
CA LYS A 236 -52.47 12.77 -39.28
C LYS A 236 -51.49 13.93 -39.48
N ARG A 237 -51.09 14.16 -40.73
CA ARG A 237 -50.31 15.34 -41.11
C ARG A 237 -51.27 16.53 -41.25
N LYS A 238 -51.12 17.55 -40.41
CA LYS A 238 -51.79 18.85 -40.59
C LYS A 238 -51.10 19.60 -41.72
N VAL A 239 -51.82 19.83 -42.82
CA VAL A 239 -51.42 20.73 -43.91
C VAL A 239 -51.68 22.16 -43.45
N ILE A 240 -50.63 22.97 -43.34
CA ILE A 240 -50.73 24.43 -43.14
C ILE A 240 -50.67 25.07 -44.51
N ARG A 241 -51.76 25.72 -44.93
CA ARG A 241 -51.81 26.49 -46.17
C ARG A 241 -51.44 27.93 -45.85
N VAL A 242 -50.26 28.36 -46.29
CA VAL A 242 -49.86 29.77 -46.32
C VAL A 242 -50.56 30.43 -47.51
N ARG A 243 -51.28 31.52 -47.29
CA ARG A 243 -51.80 32.38 -48.36
C ARG A 243 -50.80 33.51 -48.56
N ALA A 244 -50.52 33.81 -49.84
CA ALA A 244 -49.84 35.02 -50.28
C ALA A 244 -50.76 36.24 -50.12
#